data_AF-A0A4T0B926-F1
#
_entry.id   AF-A0A4T0B926-F1
#
_cell.length_a   1.000
_cell.length_b   1.000
_cell.length_c   1.000
_cell.angle_alpha   90.00
_cell.angle_beta   90.00
_cell.angle_gamma   90.00
#
_symmetry.space_group_name_H-M   'P 1'
#
loop_
_entity.id
_entity.type
_entity.pdbx_description
1 polymer ?
#
loop_
_entity_poly.entity_id
_entity_poly.type
_entity_poly.pdbx_seq_one_letter_code
_entity_poly.pdbx_strand_id
1 'polypeptide(L)'
;MSDQTPCVLVTGFTGLLGKVVVQELCRRQLQNLLPDHKILLLIRPSKDRSAAERFTRTTKAICFSKLEDTWQDLVQVIEGDLCTPDLGLQRDIYADLARRVTHIIHCAASIDFDLPLQEASRSNVDTSMNILELARKCPNLRQLVDTSTAYVST
;
A
#
# COMPACT_ATOMS: atom_id res chain seq x y z
N MET A 1 -0.66 -11.20 25.70
CA MET A 1 -0.68 -11.30 24.23
C MET A 1 0.69 -10.84 23.78
N SER A 2 1.49 -11.71 23.15
CA SER A 2 2.80 -11.32 22.61
C SER A 2 2.57 -10.18 21.60
N ASP A 3 3.15 -9.01 21.86
CA ASP A 3 2.99 -7.84 21.00
C ASP A 3 3.73 -8.09 19.69
N GLN A 4 3.03 -8.65 18.70
CA GLN A 4 3.59 -8.85 17.37
C GLN A 4 3.85 -7.49 16.73
N THR A 5 5.07 -7.30 16.22
CA THR A 5 5.46 -6.10 15.46
C THR A 5 4.39 -5.76 14.41
N PRO A 6 3.76 -4.58 14.49
CA PRO A 6 2.76 -4.15 13.51
C PRO A 6 3.27 -4.29 12.08
N CYS A 7 2.41 -4.82 11.22
CA CYS A 7 2.65 -4.93 9.79
C CYS A 7 1.59 -4.11 9.04
N VAL A 8 2.05 -3.06 8.36
CA VAL A 8 1.23 -2.06 7.68
C VAL A 8 1.29 -2.30 6.18
N LEU A 9 0.17 -2.68 5.57
CA LEU A 9 0.04 -2.71 4.11
C LEU A 9 -0.30 -1.31 3.62
N VAL A 10 0.54 -0.75 2.75
CA VAL A 10 0.28 0.52 2.06
C VAL A 10 0.14 0.26 0.57
N THR A 11 -0.95 0.77 -0.02
CA THR A 11 -1.17 0.74 -1.46
C THR A 11 -0.98 2.14 -2.05
N GLY A 12 -0.78 2.23 -3.37
CA GLY A 12 -0.64 3.53 -4.03
C GLY A 12 0.71 4.20 -3.76
N PHE A 13 1.72 3.44 -3.33
CA PHE A 13 3.07 3.93 -3.04
C PHE A 13 3.68 4.74 -4.19
N THR A 14 3.48 4.31 -5.44
CA THR A 14 4.04 5.02 -6.61
C THR A 14 3.30 6.33 -6.93
N GLY A 15 2.19 6.62 -6.25
CA GLY A 15 1.41 7.84 -6.40
C GLY A 15 1.96 9.02 -5.58
N LEU A 16 1.19 10.10 -5.52
CA LEU A 16 1.57 11.29 -4.76
C LEU A 16 1.44 11.06 -3.24
N LEU A 17 0.28 10.60 -2.79
CA LEU A 17 -0.02 10.45 -1.37
C LEU A 17 0.68 9.24 -0.74
N GLY A 18 0.61 8.07 -1.39
CA GLY A 18 1.15 6.81 -0.83
C GLY A 18 2.63 6.89 -0.48
N LYS A 19 3.48 7.51 -1.31
CA LYS A 19 4.91 7.69 -0.98
C LYS A 19 5.14 8.58 0.24
N VAL A 20 4.32 9.62 0.43
CA VAL A 20 4.41 10.52 1.59
C VAL A 20 3.94 9.82 2.85
N VAL A 21 2.90 8.98 2.76
CA VAL A 21 2.47 8.12 3.87
C VAL A 21 3.59 7.18 4.31
N VAL A 22 4.25 6.49 3.36
CA VAL A 22 5.38 5.60 3.68
C VAL A 22 6.54 6.37 4.28
N GLN A 23 6.88 7.52 3.71
CA GLN A 23 7.93 8.40 4.24
C GLN A 23 7.65 8.80 5.69
N GLU A 24 6.40 9.16 6.01
CA GLU A 24 6.00 9.58 7.36
C GLU A 24 6.03 8.42 8.36
N LEU A 25 5.59 7.22 7.96
CA LEU A 25 5.68 6.00 8.77
C LEU A 25 7.14 5.70 9.14
N CYS A 26 8.03 5.66 8.13
CA CYS A 26 9.46 5.46 8.34
C CYS A 26 10.06 6.54 9.24
N ARG A 27 9.79 7.83 8.95
CA ARG A 27 10.32 8.96 9.73
C ARG A 27 9.94 8.85 11.20
N ARG A 28 8.68 8.55 11.49
CA ARG A 28 8.20 8.45 12.87
C ARG A 28 8.78 7.26 13.61
N GLN A 29 8.96 6.11 12.94
CA GLN A 29 9.65 4.97 13.55
C GLN A 29 11.11 5.30 13.87
N LEU A 30 11.86 5.84 12.91
CA LEU A 30 13.28 6.19 13.09
C LEU A 30 13.49 7.25 14.18
N GLN A 31 12.49 8.11 14.41
CA GLN A 31 12.49 9.09 15.50
C GLN A 31 11.92 8.54 16.83
N ASN A 32 11.63 7.25 16.91
CA ASN A 32 11.02 6.58 18.08
C ASN A 32 9.67 7.20 18.50
N LEU A 33 8.94 7.79 17.55
CA LEU A 33 7.59 8.37 17.75
C LEU A 33 6.47 7.35 17.50
N LEU A 34 6.79 6.23 16.83
CA LEU A 34 5.93 5.07 16.66
C LEU A 34 6.69 3.81 17.08
N PRO A 35 6.00 2.77 17.57
CA PRO A 35 6.62 1.47 17.80
C PRO A 35 7.18 0.91 16.49
N ASP A 36 8.13 -0.02 16.63
CA ASP A 36 8.71 -0.71 15.49
C ASP A 36 7.62 -1.38 14.65
N HIS A 37 7.69 -1.20 13.33
CA HIS A 37 6.75 -1.79 12.40
C HIS A 37 7.43 -2.20 11.09
N LYS A 38 6.73 -3.04 10.33
CA LYS A 38 7.10 -3.42 8.97
C LYS A 38 6.07 -2.88 7.98
N ILE A 39 6.54 -2.42 6.85
CA ILE A 39 5.71 -1.83 5.79
C ILE A 39 5.71 -2.78 4.60
N LEU A 40 4.53 -3.24 4.19
CA LEU A 40 4.34 -4.00 2.97
C LEU A 40 3.81 -3.06 1.89
N LEU A 41 4.44 -3.06 0.72
CA LEU A 41 4.00 -2.26 -0.41
C LEU A 41 3.51 -3.18 -1.52
N LEU A 42 2.23 -3.12 -1.84
CA LEU A 42 1.72 -3.75 -3.05
C LEU A 42 1.93 -2.80 -4.23
N ILE A 43 2.80 -3.19 -5.16
CA ILE A 43 3.13 -2.40 -6.34
C ILE A 43 2.80 -3.19 -7.59
N ARG A 44 1.91 -2.63 -8.41
CA ARG A 44 1.60 -3.17 -9.74
C ARG A 44 2.83 -3.07 -10.63
N PRO A 45 3.22 -4.10 -11.39
CA PRO A 45 4.20 -3.93 -12.45
C PRO A 45 3.61 -3.06 -13.58
N SER A 46 4.44 -2.70 -14.53
CA SER A 46 4.02 -2.05 -15.79
C SER A 46 4.66 -2.79 -16.95
N LYS A 47 4.21 -2.51 -18.19
CA LYS A 47 4.72 -3.20 -19.39
C LYS A 47 6.26 -3.21 -19.45
N ASP A 48 6.89 -2.11 -19.05
CA ASP A 48 8.34 -1.91 -19.19
C ASP A 48 9.10 -1.92 -17.85
N ARG A 49 8.42 -2.12 -16.71
CA ARG A 49 9.06 -2.06 -15.40
C ARG A 49 8.40 -2.98 -14.38
N SER A 50 9.23 -3.74 -13.67
CA SER A 50 8.87 -4.53 -12.49
C SER A 50 8.42 -3.66 -11.29
N ALA A 51 7.83 -4.29 -10.28
CA ALA A 51 7.53 -3.64 -9.01
C ALA A 51 8.79 -3.07 -8.33
N ALA A 52 9.90 -3.81 -8.38
CA ALA A 52 11.17 -3.40 -7.79
C ALA A 52 11.74 -2.15 -8.48
N GLU A 53 11.75 -2.08 -9.80
CA GLU A 53 12.21 -0.90 -10.53
C GLU A 53 11.31 0.32 -10.28
N ARG A 54 10.00 0.09 -10.20
CA ARG A 54 9.05 1.15 -9.82
C ARG A 54 9.31 1.64 -8.40
N PHE A 55 9.61 0.74 -7.46
CA PHE A 55 10.01 1.09 -6.09
C PHE A 55 11.26 1.96 -6.08
N THR A 56 12.37 1.50 -6.66
CA THR A 56 13.65 2.21 -6.73
C THR A 56 13.53 3.58 -7.40
N ARG A 57 12.65 3.73 -8.38
CA ARG A 57 12.40 5.05 -8.97
C ARG A 57 11.65 5.98 -8.02
N THR A 58 10.63 5.47 -7.33
CA THR A 58 9.82 6.26 -6.40
C THR A 58 10.62 6.69 -5.16
N THR A 59 11.59 5.89 -4.70
CA THR A 59 12.47 6.27 -3.58
C THR A 59 13.34 7.49 -3.86
N LYS A 60 13.55 7.84 -5.14
CA LYS A 60 14.26 9.07 -5.55
C LYS A 60 13.44 10.35 -5.36
N ALA A 61 12.17 10.26 -4.95
CA ALA A 61 11.35 11.43 -4.72
C ALA A 61 11.91 12.28 -3.56
N ILE A 62 11.80 13.62 -3.69
CA ILE A 62 12.37 14.59 -2.73
C ILE A 62 11.92 14.38 -1.28
N CYS A 63 10.73 13.79 -1.06
CA CYS A 63 10.23 13.50 0.29
C CYS A 63 11.13 12.51 1.06
N PHE A 64 11.83 11.60 0.36
CA PHE A 64 12.75 10.65 1.00
C PHE A 64 14.15 11.23 1.24
N SER A 65 14.46 12.43 0.72
CA SER A 65 15.83 12.99 0.76
C SER A 65 16.40 13.24 2.16
N LYS A 66 15.54 13.32 3.18
CA LYS A 66 15.91 13.52 4.59
C LYS A 66 15.84 12.24 5.43
N LEU A 67 15.46 11.11 4.85
CA LEU A 67 15.47 9.83 5.56
C LEU A 67 16.86 9.19 5.45
N GLU A 68 17.30 8.57 6.53
CA GLU A 68 18.50 7.75 6.55
C GLU A 68 18.32 6.52 5.65
N ASP A 69 19.36 6.10 4.93
CA ASP A 69 19.28 5.02 3.93
C ASP A 69 18.71 3.70 4.47
N THR A 70 18.78 3.48 5.78
CA THR A 70 18.23 2.33 6.52
C THR A 70 16.71 2.23 6.47
N TRP A 71 15.98 3.28 6.07
CA TRP A 71 14.51 3.26 6.03
C TRP A 71 13.96 2.17 5.11
N GLN A 72 14.70 1.78 4.07
CA GLN A 72 14.29 0.76 3.12
C GLN A 72 14.23 -0.64 3.76
N ASP A 73 14.97 -0.90 4.86
CA ASP A 73 14.95 -2.16 5.60
C ASP A 73 13.63 -2.38 6.38
N LEU A 74 12.83 -1.31 6.51
CA LEU A 74 11.48 -1.34 7.06
C LEU A 74 10.46 -1.81 6.03
N VAL A 75 10.83 -1.82 4.74
CA VAL A 75 9.91 -1.99 3.62
C VAL A 75 10.12 -3.33 2.92
N GLN A 76 9.02 -4.02 2.63
CA GLN A 76 8.99 -5.17 1.72
C GLN A 76 8.06 -4.88 0.55
N VAL A 77 8.58 -5.00 -0.66
CA VAL A 77 7.80 -4.86 -1.90
C VAL A 77 7.17 -6.20 -2.26
N ILE A 78 5.88 -6.17 -2.57
CA ILE A 78 5.11 -7.28 -3.09
C ILE A 78 4.60 -6.87 -4.47
N GLU A 79 4.97 -7.63 -5.49
CA GLU A 79 4.45 -7.42 -6.84
C GLU A 79 3.03 -7.99 -6.92
N GLY A 80 2.05 -7.15 -7.27
CA GLY A 80 0.65 -7.55 -7.38
C GLY A 80 -0.24 -6.42 -7.90
N ASP A 81 -1.46 -6.75 -8.29
CA ASP A 81 -2.41 -5.84 -8.91
C ASP A 81 -3.72 -5.78 -8.13
N LEU A 82 -4.09 -4.58 -7.67
CA LEU A 82 -5.34 -4.38 -6.94
C LEU A 82 -6.58 -4.62 -7.80
N CYS A 83 -6.47 -4.57 -9.13
CA CYS A 83 -7.59 -4.80 -10.03
C CYS A 83 -7.88 -6.29 -10.27
N THR A 84 -7.06 -7.20 -9.73
CA THR A 84 -7.22 -8.64 -9.92
C THR A 84 -7.65 -9.34 -8.63
N PRO A 85 -8.42 -10.44 -8.74
CA PRO A 85 -8.77 -11.26 -7.58
C PRO A 85 -7.53 -11.69 -6.80
N ASP A 86 -7.66 -11.75 -5.47
CA ASP A 86 -6.55 -12.05 -4.55
C ASP A 86 -5.29 -11.20 -4.83
N LEU A 87 -5.48 -9.97 -5.32
CA LEU A 87 -4.44 -8.98 -5.63
C LEU A 87 -3.41 -9.47 -6.67
N GLY A 88 -3.76 -10.48 -7.47
CA GLY A 88 -2.88 -11.09 -8.46
C GLY A 88 -1.78 -11.95 -7.85
N LEU A 89 -1.90 -12.29 -6.56
CA LEU A 89 -0.92 -13.06 -5.83
C LEU A 89 -1.21 -14.56 -5.91
N GLN A 90 -0.16 -15.38 -5.80
CA GLN A 90 -0.35 -16.81 -5.58
C GLN A 90 -1.01 -17.06 -4.22
N ARG A 91 -1.77 -18.15 -4.12
CA ARG A 91 -2.63 -18.45 -2.96
C ARG A 91 -1.87 -18.47 -1.62
N ASP A 92 -0.67 -19.01 -1.62
CA ASP A 92 0.24 -19.08 -0.47
C ASP A 92 0.77 -17.70 -0.08
N ILE A 93 1.19 -16.89 -1.05
CA ILE A 93 1.64 -15.50 -0.84
C ILE A 93 0.49 -14.65 -0.29
N TYR A 94 -0.70 -14.78 -0.87
CA TYR A 94 -1.88 -14.07 -0.43
C TYR A 94 -2.29 -14.47 1.00
N ALA A 95 -2.23 -15.76 1.32
CA ALA A 95 -2.51 -16.26 2.68
C ALA A 95 -1.47 -15.76 3.70
N ASP A 96 -0.18 -15.73 3.34
CA ASP A 96 0.86 -15.16 4.21
C ASP A 96 0.66 -13.66 4.43
N LEU A 97 0.35 -12.92 3.36
CA LEU A 97 0.00 -11.50 3.42
C LEU A 97 -1.15 -11.26 4.41
N ALA A 98 -2.27 -11.97 4.23
CA ALA A 98 -3.43 -11.84 5.10
C ALA A 98 -3.09 -12.14 6.57
N ARG A 99 -2.29 -13.17 6.84
CA ARG A 99 -1.89 -13.55 8.21
C ARG A 99 -1.05 -12.48 8.90
N ARG A 100 -0.17 -11.80 8.15
CA ARG A 100 0.78 -10.82 8.68
C ARG A 100 0.18 -9.43 8.86
N VAL A 101 -0.70 -9.02 7.96
CA VAL A 101 -1.24 -7.65 7.93
C VAL A 101 -2.06 -7.35 9.19
N THR A 102 -1.73 -6.24 9.83
CA THR A 102 -2.42 -5.71 11.01
C THR A 102 -3.08 -4.36 10.73
N HIS A 103 -2.55 -3.59 9.79
CA HIS A 103 -3.09 -2.30 9.39
C HIS A 103 -3.08 -2.19 7.88
N ILE A 104 -4.11 -1.60 7.30
CA ILE A 104 -4.18 -1.31 5.86
C ILE A 104 -4.36 0.20 5.69
N ILE A 105 -3.52 0.80 4.85
CA ILE A 105 -3.70 2.18 4.38
C ILE A 105 -3.85 2.13 2.86
N HIS A 106 -5.09 2.30 2.40
CA HIS A 106 -5.44 2.26 0.99
C HIS A 106 -5.36 3.67 0.39
N CYS A 107 -4.29 3.95 -0.37
CA CYS A 107 -4.10 5.22 -1.08
C CYS A 107 -4.15 5.08 -2.61
N ALA A 108 -4.41 3.88 -3.12
CA ALA A 108 -4.43 3.64 -4.56
C ALA A 108 -5.79 4.00 -5.14
N ALA A 109 -5.82 5.02 -5.98
CA ALA A 109 -6.97 5.39 -6.79
C ALA A 109 -6.48 6.02 -8.11
N SER A 110 -7.31 5.95 -9.14
CA SER A 110 -7.20 6.85 -10.28
C SER A 110 -7.79 8.20 -9.92
N ILE A 111 -7.03 9.26 -10.22
CA ILE A 111 -7.44 10.66 -10.10
C ILE A 111 -7.70 11.29 -11.47
N ASP A 112 -7.74 10.47 -12.51
CA ASP A 112 -8.07 10.90 -13.86
C ASP A 112 -9.59 10.93 -14.03
N PHE A 113 -10.14 12.14 -14.12
CA PHE A 113 -11.57 12.40 -14.21
C PHE A 113 -12.15 12.20 -15.61
N ASP A 114 -11.29 12.04 -16.61
CA ASP A 114 -11.70 11.84 -18.01
C ASP A 114 -11.78 10.35 -18.39
N LEU A 115 -11.52 9.44 -17.44
CA LEU A 115 -11.61 8.01 -17.68
C LEU A 115 -13.04 7.58 -18.02
N PRO A 116 -13.21 6.64 -18.98
CA PRO A 116 -14.48 5.96 -19.17
C PRO A 116 -14.96 5.33 -17.86
N LEU A 117 -16.27 5.39 -17.60
CA LEU A 117 -16.86 4.91 -16.34
C LEU A 117 -16.44 3.48 -15.97
N GLN A 118 -16.33 2.59 -16.95
CA GLN A 118 -15.88 1.20 -16.71
C GLN A 118 -14.42 1.14 -16.22
N GLU A 119 -13.54 1.98 -16.74
CA GLU A 119 -12.15 2.05 -16.32
C GLU A 119 -12.02 2.71 -14.95
N ALA A 120 -12.75 3.80 -14.70
CA ALA A 120 -12.82 4.44 -13.40
C ALA A 120 -13.36 3.49 -12.32
N SER A 121 -14.40 2.69 -12.64
CA SER A 121 -14.93 1.66 -11.75
C SER A 121 -13.88 0.59 -11.45
N ARG A 122 -13.18 0.08 -12.47
CA ARG A 122 -12.11 -0.89 -12.27
C ARG A 122 -10.96 -0.37 -11.43
N SER A 123 -10.60 0.91 -11.57
CA SER A 123 -9.46 1.49 -10.85
C SER A 123 -9.78 1.89 -9.41
N ASN A 124 -11.03 2.21 -9.11
CA ASN A 124 -11.41 2.83 -7.84
C ASN A 124 -12.40 1.97 -7.03
N VAL A 125 -13.35 1.29 -7.68
CA VAL A 125 -14.34 0.44 -7.01
C VAL A 125 -13.79 -0.96 -6.82
N ASP A 126 -13.35 -1.62 -7.90
CA ASP A 126 -12.89 -3.02 -7.83
C ASP A 126 -11.65 -3.16 -6.95
N THR A 127 -10.74 -2.18 -7.01
CA THR A 127 -9.55 -2.11 -6.15
C THR A 127 -9.91 -2.01 -4.67
N SER A 128 -10.87 -1.14 -4.33
CA SER A 128 -11.39 -1.01 -2.96
C SER A 128 -12.06 -2.30 -2.49
N MET A 129 -12.86 -2.95 -3.36
CA MET A 129 -13.50 -4.23 -3.05
C MET A 129 -12.48 -5.33 -2.76
N ASN A 130 -11.43 -5.45 -3.59
CA ASN A 130 -10.36 -6.43 -3.37
C ASN A 130 -9.58 -6.17 -2.07
N ILE A 131 -9.39 -4.90 -1.69
CA ILE A 131 -8.80 -4.55 -0.39
C ILE A 131 -9.72 -4.92 0.77
N LEU A 132 -11.03 -4.71 0.65
CA LEU A 132 -12.01 -5.15 1.64
C LEU A 132 -12.04 -6.68 1.76
N GLU A 133 -11.90 -7.42 0.66
CA GLU A 133 -11.80 -8.88 0.68
C GLU A 133 -10.54 -9.36 1.41
N LEU A 134 -9.38 -8.74 1.16
CA LEU A 134 -8.17 -9.01 1.93
C LEU A 134 -8.41 -8.71 3.42
N ALA A 135 -8.96 -7.54 3.74
CA ALA A 135 -9.21 -7.11 5.11
C ALA A 135 -10.06 -8.12 5.89
N ARG A 136 -11.10 -8.69 5.25
CA ARG A 136 -11.94 -9.74 5.85
C ARG A 136 -11.18 -11.04 6.14
N LYS A 137 -10.12 -11.32 5.39
CA LYS A 137 -9.28 -12.53 5.55
C LYS A 137 -8.10 -12.32 6.51
N CYS A 138 -7.82 -11.09 6.93
CA CYS A 138 -6.75 -10.76 7.87
C CYS A 138 -7.18 -11.04 9.32
N PRO A 139 -6.70 -12.12 9.98
CA PRO A 139 -7.14 -12.46 11.34
C PRO A 139 -6.66 -11.48 12.41
N ASN A 140 -5.61 -10.70 12.10
CA ASN A 140 -4.97 -9.77 13.03
C ASN A 140 -5.22 -8.30 12.66
N LEU A 141 -6.18 -8.02 11.77
CA LEU A 141 -6.47 -6.65 11.34
C LEU A 141 -7.00 -5.82 12.51
N ARG A 142 -6.31 -4.72 12.79
CA ARG A 142 -6.68 -3.72 13.80
C ARG A 142 -7.36 -2.51 13.18
N GLN A 143 -6.91 -2.07 12.00
CA GLN A 143 -7.44 -0.89 11.34
C GLN A 143 -7.30 -0.96 9.82
N LEU A 144 -8.33 -0.47 9.13
CA LEU A 144 -8.29 -0.13 7.72
C LEU A 144 -8.57 1.37 7.58
N VAL A 145 -7.71 2.06 6.84
CA VAL A 145 -7.85 3.47 6.46
C VAL A 145 -7.97 3.52 4.96
N ASP A 146 -9.05 4.11 4.48
CA ASP A 146 -9.30 4.35 3.05
C ASP A 146 -9.24 5.84 2.75
N THR A 147 -8.58 6.21 1.65
CA THR A 147 -8.49 7.60 1.21
C THR A 147 -9.55 7.89 0.16
N SER A 148 -10.53 8.70 0.52
CA SER A 148 -11.55 9.20 -0.41
C SER A 148 -11.19 10.61 -0.92
N THR A 149 -12.13 11.26 -1.60
CA THR A 149 -11.97 12.59 -2.19
C THR A 149 -13.16 13.48 -1.82
N ALA A 150 -12.91 14.78 -1.61
CA ALA A 150 -13.99 15.74 -1.32
C ALA A 150 -14.99 15.88 -2.49
N TYR A 151 -14.65 15.39 -3.69
CA TYR A 151 -15.54 15.36 -4.85
C TYR A 151 -16.70 14.36 -4.74
N VAL A 152 -16.75 13.54 -3.67
CA VAL A 152 -17.90 12.64 -3.43
C VAL A 152 -19.09 13.35 -2.78
N SER A 153 -18.89 14.51 -2.17
CA SER A 153 -19.98 15.32 -1.60
C SER A 153 -20.54 16.27 -2.66
N THR A 154 -21.86 16.23 -2.84
CA THR A 154 -22.64 17.15 -3.67
C THR A 154 -23.28 18.23 -2.82
#